data_AF-A0A963N6W2-F1
#
_entry.id   AF-A0A963N6W2-F1
#
_cell.length_a   1.000
_cell.length_b   1.000
_cell.length_c   1.000
_cell.angle_alpha   90.00
_cell.angle_beta   90.00
_cell.angle_gamma   90.00
#
_symmetry.space_group_name_H-M   'P 1'
#
loop_
_entity.id
_entity.type
_entity.pdbx_description
1 polymer ?
#
loop_
_entity_poly.entity_id
_entity_poly.type
_entity_poly.pdbx_seq_one_letter_code
_entity_poly.pdbx_strand_id
1 'polypeptide(L)'
;AAGYRGPDLFTKAAIELISRASEGLSRRINILADKALLAAFSEGEHRIDTRQVRAAIRDAEFRRIGRRFSSGWVWAAAAAGLVAVVGLAYLSGKQSASRSPAAAPVVAAQPLAVPARTAAEPPAAVPADATPVTQATEPSAAGPVVAPMPAEPQMAEAALTLAERIRATTRWLERTPDSHYFVQLLVVDAGSEKEVLDFIARSAAVLDLQQLRVYRSNLSGQDRLGVIYGDYPSREKANAALAALGEVSPASRPYVRAVGRLR
;
A
#
# COMPACT_ATOMS: atom_id res chain seq x y z
N ALA A 1 -10.91 9.73 -40.61
CA ALA A 1 -12.20 9.07 -40.94
C ALA A 1 -11.96 8.00 -41.99
N ALA A 2 -12.51 6.80 -41.83
CA ALA A 2 -12.20 5.62 -42.68
C ALA A 2 -12.94 5.58 -44.04
N GLY A 3 -13.45 6.70 -44.54
CA GLY A 3 -13.98 6.81 -45.91
C GLY A 3 -15.27 6.05 -46.22
N TYR A 4 -15.99 5.54 -45.22
CA TYR A 4 -17.28 4.86 -45.44
C TYR A 4 -18.35 5.84 -45.93
N ARG A 5 -19.00 5.52 -47.06
CA ARG A 5 -20.03 6.34 -47.72
C ARG A 5 -21.39 5.62 -47.81
N GLY A 6 -21.67 4.74 -46.85
CA GLY A 6 -22.96 4.07 -46.71
C GLY A 6 -23.86 4.75 -45.67
N PRO A 7 -25.09 4.25 -45.48
CA PRO A 7 -25.99 4.70 -44.41
C PRO A 7 -25.36 4.48 -43.03
N ASP A 8 -25.75 5.29 -42.04
CA ASP A 8 -25.19 5.20 -40.68
C ASP A 8 -25.25 3.78 -40.11
N LEU A 9 -24.08 3.24 -39.76
CA LEU A 9 -23.96 1.90 -39.18
C LEU A 9 -24.67 1.81 -37.83
N PHE A 10 -24.67 2.88 -37.04
CA PHE A 10 -25.28 2.91 -35.71
C PHE A 10 -26.54 3.76 -35.71
N THR A 11 -27.60 3.28 -35.06
CA THR A 11 -28.77 4.12 -34.78
C THR A 11 -28.42 5.22 -33.77
N LYS A 12 -29.15 6.35 -33.79
CA LYS A 12 -28.99 7.40 -32.77
C LYS A 12 -29.14 6.84 -31.35
N ALA A 13 -30.09 5.93 -31.14
CA ALA A 13 -30.31 5.28 -29.87
C ALA A 13 -29.13 4.38 -29.45
N ALA A 14 -28.50 3.68 -30.40
CA ALA A 14 -27.29 2.90 -30.16
C ALA A 14 -26.11 3.79 -29.75
N ILE A 15 -25.91 4.93 -30.44
CA ILE A 15 -24.85 5.91 -30.12
C ILE A 15 -25.03 6.45 -28.70
N GLU A 16 -26.25 6.87 -28.33
CA GLU A 16 -26.53 7.34 -26.96
C GLU A 16 -26.24 6.28 -25.90
N LEU A 17 -26.63 5.03 -26.18
CA LEU A 17 -26.43 3.92 -25.24
C LEU A 17 -24.95 3.60 -25.06
N ILE A 18 -24.15 3.59 -26.14
CA ILE A 18 -22.69 3.44 -26.09
C ILE A 18 -22.07 4.58 -25.30
N SER A 19 -22.48 5.83 -25.56
CA SER A 19 -21.94 7.00 -24.86
C SER A 19 -22.16 6.92 -23.36
N ARG A 20 -23.39 6.59 -22.92
CA ARG A 20 -23.72 6.43 -21.50
C ARG A 20 -22.95 5.26 -20.86
N ALA A 21 -22.89 4.11 -21.52
CA ALA A 21 -22.19 2.94 -21.00
C ALA A 21 -20.65 3.09 -20.96
N SER A 22 -20.10 3.96 -21.82
CA SER A 22 -18.66 4.21 -21.88
C SER A 22 -18.16 5.18 -20.83
N GLU A 23 -19.04 5.88 -20.12
CA GLU A 23 -18.68 6.94 -19.14
C GLU A 23 -17.78 8.04 -19.73
N GLY A 24 -17.85 8.28 -21.05
CA GLY A 24 -17.01 9.27 -21.75
C GLY A 24 -15.59 8.80 -22.10
N LEU A 25 -15.21 7.54 -21.82
CA LEU A 25 -13.87 7.03 -22.13
C LEU A 25 -13.80 6.49 -23.56
N SER A 26 -12.94 7.08 -24.41
CA SER A 26 -12.76 6.68 -25.82
C SER A 26 -12.42 5.20 -25.98
N ARG A 27 -11.63 4.63 -25.06
CA ARG A 27 -11.30 3.19 -25.09
C ARG A 27 -12.54 2.31 -24.90
N ARG A 28 -13.47 2.70 -24.01
CA ARG A 28 -14.71 1.94 -23.77
C ARG A 28 -15.68 2.08 -24.95
N ILE A 29 -15.75 3.27 -25.55
CA ILE A 29 -16.52 3.50 -26.79
C ILE A 29 -16.08 2.53 -27.87
N ASN A 30 -14.77 2.44 -28.11
CA ASN A 30 -14.23 1.57 -29.16
C ASN A 30 -14.52 0.09 -28.89
N ILE A 31 -14.37 -0.37 -27.64
CA ILE A 31 -14.64 -1.77 -27.26
C ILE A 31 -16.13 -2.10 -27.45
N LEU A 32 -17.03 -1.22 -27.01
CA LEU A 32 -18.48 -1.44 -27.17
C LEU A 32 -18.90 -1.43 -28.64
N ALA A 33 -18.34 -0.50 -29.43
CA ALA A 33 -18.62 -0.44 -30.86
C ALA A 33 -18.16 -1.72 -31.58
N ASP A 34 -16.95 -2.20 -31.30
CA ASP A 34 -16.40 -3.42 -31.90
C ASP A 34 -17.23 -4.67 -31.56
N LYS A 35 -17.57 -4.86 -30.28
CA LYS A 35 -18.43 -5.96 -29.85
C LYS A 35 -19.84 -5.87 -30.43
N ALA A 36 -20.40 -4.67 -30.55
CA ALA A 36 -21.72 -4.48 -31.15
C ALA A 36 -21.71 -4.76 -32.66
N LEU A 37 -20.62 -4.41 -33.36
CA LEU A 37 -20.39 -4.77 -34.77
C LEU A 37 -20.28 -6.28 -34.94
N LEU A 38 -19.51 -6.97 -34.08
CA LEU A 38 -19.38 -8.43 -34.10
C LEU A 38 -20.73 -9.14 -33.85
N ALA A 39 -21.53 -8.62 -32.92
CA ALA A 39 -22.86 -9.13 -32.62
C ALA A 39 -23.81 -8.95 -33.81
N ALA A 40 -23.82 -7.78 -34.46
CA ALA A 40 -24.62 -7.53 -35.65
C ALA A 40 -24.21 -8.44 -36.81
N PHE A 41 -22.90 -8.60 -37.03
CA PHE A 41 -22.38 -9.50 -38.07
C PHE A 41 -22.82 -10.95 -37.85
N SER A 42 -22.83 -11.41 -36.59
CA SER A 42 -23.27 -12.76 -36.23
C SER A 42 -24.79 -12.96 -36.39
N GLU A 43 -25.57 -11.88 -36.33
CA GLU A 43 -27.02 -11.89 -36.57
C GLU A 43 -27.38 -11.59 -38.04
N GLY A 44 -26.40 -11.32 -38.92
CA GLY A 44 -26.62 -10.96 -40.32
C GLY A 44 -27.17 -9.54 -40.53
N GLU A 45 -27.10 -8.70 -39.50
CA GLU A 45 -27.65 -7.35 -39.50
C GLU A 45 -26.61 -6.32 -39.97
N HIS A 46 -27.04 -5.43 -40.87
CA HIS A 46 -26.17 -4.37 -41.43
C HIS A 46 -26.24 -3.06 -40.64
N ARG A 47 -27.19 -2.95 -39.70
CA ARG A 47 -27.43 -1.76 -38.88
C ARG A 47 -27.47 -2.14 -37.40
N ILE A 48 -26.64 -1.45 -36.62
CA ILE A 48 -26.43 -1.72 -35.19
C ILE A 48 -27.41 -0.87 -34.39
N ASP A 49 -28.34 -1.54 -33.71
CA ASP A 49 -29.32 -0.90 -32.82
C ASP A 49 -29.07 -1.25 -31.35
N THR A 50 -29.92 -0.75 -30.47
CA THR A 50 -29.82 -0.95 -29.02
C THR A 50 -29.75 -2.43 -28.60
N ARG A 51 -30.29 -3.37 -29.38
CA ARG A 51 -30.21 -4.81 -29.11
C ARG A 51 -28.76 -5.30 -29.09
N GLN A 52 -27.99 -5.04 -30.15
CA GLN A 52 -26.60 -5.47 -30.27
C GLN A 52 -25.71 -4.72 -29.29
N VAL A 53 -25.96 -3.43 -29.06
CA VAL A 53 -25.24 -2.66 -28.04
C VAL A 53 -25.48 -3.21 -26.63
N ARG A 54 -26.71 -3.62 -26.27
CA ARG A 54 -26.98 -4.26 -24.97
C ARG A 54 -26.25 -5.59 -24.83
N ALA A 55 -26.17 -6.38 -25.90
CA ALA A 55 -25.37 -7.61 -25.91
C ALA A 55 -23.89 -7.29 -25.67
N ALA A 56 -23.34 -6.31 -26.37
CA ALA A 56 -21.97 -5.84 -26.19
C ALA A 56 -21.68 -5.32 -24.77
N ILE A 57 -22.62 -4.58 -24.16
CA ILE A 57 -22.46 -4.08 -22.78
C ILE A 57 -22.43 -5.23 -21.77
N ARG A 58 -23.28 -6.25 -21.93
CA ARG A 58 -23.27 -7.43 -21.05
C ARG A 58 -21.95 -8.19 -21.18
N ASP A 59 -21.43 -8.31 -22.39
CA ASP A 59 -20.19 -9.01 -22.70
C ASP A 59 -18.92 -8.21 -22.31
N ALA A 60 -19.00 -6.88 -22.25
CA ALA A 60 -17.85 -6.04 -21.95
C ALA A 60 -17.40 -6.09 -20.47
N GLU A 61 -18.17 -6.75 -19.59
CA GLU A 61 -17.93 -6.92 -18.14
C GLU A 61 -17.24 -5.70 -17.49
N PHE A 62 -17.67 -4.50 -17.88
CA PHE A 62 -17.01 -3.31 -17.35
C PHE A 62 -17.30 -3.23 -15.87
N ARG A 63 -16.23 -3.35 -15.06
CA ARG A 63 -16.29 -2.91 -13.67
C ARG A 63 -16.70 -1.44 -13.72
N ARG A 64 -17.95 -1.15 -13.30
CA ARG A 64 -18.33 0.20 -12.89
C ARG A 64 -17.19 0.67 -12.01
N ILE A 65 -16.63 1.83 -12.34
CA ILE A 65 -15.71 2.49 -11.42
C ILE A 65 -16.62 2.92 -10.27
N GLY A 66 -16.86 1.97 -9.37
CA GLY A 66 -17.57 2.22 -8.14
C GLY A 66 -16.83 3.39 -7.54
N ARG A 67 -17.54 4.50 -7.40
CA ARG A 67 -17.12 5.68 -6.65
C ARG A 67 -16.54 5.11 -5.37
N ARG A 68 -15.20 5.00 -5.34
CA ARG A 68 -14.47 4.32 -4.30
C ARG A 68 -14.66 5.27 -3.14
N PHE A 69 -15.69 5.02 -2.32
CA PHE A 69 -16.01 5.85 -1.16
C PHE A 69 -14.68 6.03 -0.46
N SER A 70 -14.21 7.28 -0.45
CA SER A 70 -12.90 7.60 0.07
C SER A 70 -12.76 6.94 1.43
N SER A 71 -11.60 6.38 1.73
CA SER A 71 -11.29 5.71 3.00
C SER A 71 -11.79 6.45 4.26
N GLY A 72 -12.04 7.76 4.16
CA GLY A 72 -12.76 8.55 5.17
C GLY A 72 -14.13 8.05 5.62
N TRP A 73 -14.94 7.37 4.78
CA TRP A 73 -16.25 6.86 5.25
C TRP A 73 -16.09 5.63 6.17
N VAL A 74 -15.07 4.80 5.92
CA VAL A 74 -14.71 3.68 6.81
C VAL A 74 -14.25 4.21 8.16
N TRP A 75 -13.45 5.28 8.18
CA TRP A 75 -13.04 5.95 9.41
C TRP A 75 -14.20 6.66 10.12
N ALA A 76 -15.13 7.25 9.39
CA ALA A 76 -16.35 7.84 9.98
C ALA A 76 -17.25 6.76 10.61
N ALA A 77 -17.39 5.59 9.98
CA ALA A 77 -18.12 4.46 10.55
C ALA A 77 -17.42 3.89 11.80
N ALA A 78 -16.09 3.80 11.78
CA ALA A 78 -15.31 3.37 12.94
C ALA A 78 -15.42 4.36 14.12
N ALA A 79 -15.37 5.66 13.85
CA ALA A 79 -15.55 6.70 14.86
C ALA A 79 -16.96 6.67 15.46
N ALA A 80 -18.00 6.50 14.63
CA ALA A 80 -19.38 6.36 15.11
C ALA A 80 -19.57 5.11 15.98
N GLY A 81 -18.94 3.99 15.61
CA GLY A 81 -18.92 2.76 16.42
C GLY A 81 -18.27 2.97 17.78
N LEU A 82 -17.13 3.68 17.83
CA LEU A 82 -16.44 3.98 19.08
C LEU A 82 -17.29 4.87 20.01
N VAL A 83 -17.94 5.89 19.46
CA VAL A 83 -18.85 6.76 20.23
C VAL A 83 -20.03 5.97 20.79
N ALA A 84 -20.59 5.03 20.03
CA ALA A 84 -21.69 4.17 20.50
C ALA A 84 -21.25 3.27 21.66
N VAL A 85 -20.05 2.66 21.58
CA VAL A 85 -19.51 1.81 22.65
C VAL A 85 -19.23 2.60 23.93
N VAL A 86 -18.64 3.79 23.81
CA VAL A 86 -18.38 4.68 24.96
C VAL A 86 -19.69 5.16 25.59
N GLY A 87 -20.68 5.51 24.77
CA GLY A 87 -22.01 5.89 25.23
C GLY A 87 -22.70 4.75 26.00
N LEU A 88 -22.59 3.51 25.51
CA LEU A 88 -23.18 2.34 26.17
C LEU A 88 -22.50 2.04 27.51
N ALA A 89 -21.16 2.11 27.57
CA ALA A 89 -20.40 1.92 28.80
C ALA A 89 -20.73 2.97 29.87
N TYR A 90 -20.91 4.23 29.47
CA TYR A 90 -21.29 5.32 30.39
C TYR A 90 -22.70 5.12 30.97
N LEU A 91 -23.64 4.61 30.17
CA LEU A 91 -24.99 4.31 30.63
C LEU A 91 -25.06 3.07 31.54
N SER A 92 -24.22 2.05 31.29
CA SER A 92 -24.10 0.89 32.19
C SER A 92 -23.47 1.25 33.53
N GLY A 93 -22.48 2.16 33.55
CA GLY A 93 -21.85 2.64 34.78
C GLY A 93 -22.82 3.36 35.75
N LYS A 94 -23.87 4.00 35.22
CA LYS A 94 -24.90 4.66 36.04
C LYS A 94 -25.87 3.68 36.72
N GLN A 95 -26.01 2.46 36.20
CA GLN A 95 -26.94 1.46 36.77
C GLN A 95 -26.31 0.66 37.92
N SER A 96 -24.98 0.57 37.98
CA SER A 96 -24.26 -0.14 39.04
C SER A 96 -24.24 0.62 40.38
N ALA A 97 -24.48 1.93 40.39
CA ALA A 97 -24.50 2.74 41.61
C ALA A 97 -25.74 2.53 42.50
N SER A 98 -26.76 1.79 42.01
CA SER A 98 -28.02 1.59 42.75
C SER A 98 -28.11 0.26 43.50
N ARG A 99 -27.08 -0.59 43.46
CA ARG A 99 -27.12 -1.88 44.18
C ARG A 99 -26.56 -1.71 45.59
N SER A 100 -27.39 -1.19 46.49
CA SER A 100 -27.14 -1.20 47.93
C SER A 100 -27.10 -2.65 48.44
N PRO A 101 -26.01 -3.13 49.08
CA PRO A 101 -25.96 -4.48 49.62
C PRO A 101 -26.74 -4.54 50.93
N ALA A 102 -27.86 -5.27 50.94
CA ALA A 102 -28.51 -5.69 52.16
C ALA A 102 -27.65 -6.78 52.83
N ALA A 103 -27.40 -6.60 54.13
CA ALA A 103 -26.55 -7.43 54.97
C ALA A 103 -26.92 -8.92 54.95
N ALA A 104 -25.89 -9.79 54.97
CA ALA A 104 -26.01 -11.22 55.21
C ALA A 104 -25.25 -11.62 56.49
N PRO A 105 -25.74 -12.61 57.26
CA PRO A 105 -25.33 -12.86 58.64
C PRO A 105 -24.07 -13.73 58.76
N VAL A 106 -23.38 -13.55 59.88
CA VAL A 106 -22.24 -14.34 60.36
C VAL A 106 -22.68 -15.73 60.81
N VAL A 107 -22.01 -16.78 60.34
CA VAL A 107 -22.08 -18.13 60.94
C VAL A 107 -20.67 -18.66 61.23
N ALA A 108 -20.46 -18.84 62.53
CA ALA A 108 -19.55 -19.67 63.31
C ALA A 108 -18.41 -20.48 62.65
N ALA A 109 -17.23 -20.31 63.26
CA ALA A 109 -16.05 -21.18 63.20
C ALA A 109 -16.30 -22.58 63.79
N GLN A 110 -15.50 -23.59 63.38
CA GLN A 110 -14.94 -24.62 64.27
C GLN A 110 -13.73 -25.37 63.62
N PRO A 111 -12.85 -26.00 64.42
CA PRO A 111 -11.42 -26.16 64.15
C PRO A 111 -10.99 -27.57 63.69
N LEU A 112 -9.81 -27.69 63.09
CA LEU A 112 -9.18 -28.98 62.74
C LEU A 112 -7.79 -29.12 63.37
N ALA A 113 -7.59 -30.29 63.98
CA ALA A 113 -6.45 -30.70 64.78
C ALA A 113 -5.20 -31.07 63.96
N VAL A 114 -4.03 -30.87 64.58
CA VAL A 114 -2.69 -31.32 64.16
C VAL A 114 -2.47 -32.79 64.59
N PRO A 115 -1.59 -33.60 63.96
CA PRO A 115 -0.15 -33.51 64.30
C PRO A 115 0.87 -33.89 63.19
N ALA A 116 2.04 -33.23 63.29
CA ALA A 116 3.41 -33.76 63.21
C ALA A 116 3.88 -34.67 62.06
N ARG A 117 4.91 -34.20 61.33
CA ARG A 117 6.21 -34.91 61.26
C ARG A 117 7.38 -33.91 61.34
N THR A 118 8.26 -34.20 62.29
CA THR A 118 9.56 -33.62 62.57
C THR A 118 10.64 -34.30 61.72
N ALA A 119 11.57 -33.51 61.18
CA ALA A 119 13.02 -33.79 61.03
C ALA A 119 13.64 -32.54 60.37
N ALA A 120 14.32 -31.67 61.11
CA ALA A 120 15.79 -31.67 61.32
C ALA A 120 16.55 -31.30 60.02
N GLU A 121 17.45 -30.31 59.91
CA GLU A 121 18.27 -29.57 60.89
C GLU A 121 18.91 -28.34 60.17
N PRO A 122 19.17 -27.20 60.85
CA PRO A 122 19.94 -26.03 60.37
C PRO A 122 21.43 -26.15 60.84
N PRO A 123 22.31 -25.12 60.97
CA PRO A 123 22.24 -23.68 60.67
C PRO A 123 23.55 -23.10 60.06
N ALA A 124 23.67 -21.77 60.13
CA ALA A 124 24.81 -20.87 59.87
C ALA A 124 24.83 -20.23 58.47
N ALA A 125 24.87 -18.91 58.29
CA ALA A 125 25.38 -17.85 59.17
C ALA A 125 24.56 -16.55 59.03
N VAL A 126 24.62 -15.76 60.11
CA VAL A 126 24.07 -14.41 60.31
C VAL A 126 25.10 -13.34 59.87
N PRO A 127 24.92 -12.03 60.09
CA PRO A 127 24.52 -11.03 59.08
C PRO A 127 25.53 -9.85 59.02
N ALA A 128 25.23 -8.81 58.24
CA ALA A 128 25.65 -7.38 58.40
C ALA A 128 25.73 -6.77 56.98
N ASP A 129 24.84 -5.88 56.55
CA ASP A 129 24.58 -4.51 57.00
C ASP A 129 25.66 -3.49 56.56
N ALA A 130 25.17 -2.29 56.26
CA ALA A 130 25.87 -1.03 55.96
C ALA A 130 26.49 -0.83 54.56
N THR A 131 25.73 -0.10 53.73
CA THR A 131 26.30 1.02 52.94
C THR A 131 26.69 2.14 53.92
N PRO A 132 27.74 2.97 53.67
CA PRO A 132 27.53 4.18 52.87
C PRO A 132 28.75 4.78 52.11
N VAL A 133 28.41 5.68 51.18
CA VAL A 133 29.15 6.78 50.49
C VAL A 133 30.64 7.04 50.78
N THR A 134 31.42 7.38 49.73
CA THR A 134 31.90 8.76 49.43
C THR A 134 32.98 8.80 48.33
N GLN A 135 32.65 9.54 47.27
CA GLN A 135 33.41 10.49 46.43
C GLN A 135 34.91 10.34 46.06
N ALA A 136 35.10 10.61 44.76
CA ALA A 136 36.10 11.49 44.13
C ALA A 136 37.59 11.15 44.23
N THR A 137 38.25 11.12 43.06
CA THR A 137 39.26 12.12 42.64
C THR A 137 39.79 11.72 41.25
N GLU A 138 39.40 12.49 40.22
CA GLU A 138 40.21 12.73 39.02
C GLU A 138 41.43 13.57 39.43
N PRO A 139 42.62 13.42 38.81
CA PRO A 139 42.89 14.25 37.63
C PRO A 139 43.85 13.67 36.56
N SER A 140 43.46 13.89 35.30
CA SER A 140 44.21 14.63 34.27
C SER A 140 45.71 14.37 34.06
N ALA A 141 46.07 13.92 32.85
CA ALA A 141 46.98 14.60 31.92
C ALA A 141 47.15 13.72 30.66
N ALA A 142 46.59 14.10 29.50
CA ALA A 142 47.11 15.09 28.54
C ALA A 142 47.91 14.42 27.39
N GLY A 143 47.34 14.50 26.19
CA GLY A 143 47.99 14.18 24.90
C GLY A 143 46.94 14.22 23.78
N PRO A 144 47.25 14.81 22.61
CA PRO A 144 46.69 16.12 22.28
C PRO A 144 45.49 16.10 21.33
N VAL A 145 44.61 17.08 21.55
CA VAL A 145 43.51 17.47 20.68
C VAL A 145 44.09 18.11 19.42
N VAL A 146 44.06 17.38 18.30
CA VAL A 146 43.99 18.00 16.98
C VAL A 146 42.51 18.11 16.64
N ALA A 147 41.97 19.31 16.77
CA ALA A 147 40.73 19.65 16.11
C ALA A 147 40.98 19.64 14.59
N PRO A 148 40.11 18.96 13.84
CA PRO A 148 39.49 19.62 12.71
C PRO A 148 38.02 19.84 13.03
N MET A 149 37.54 21.01 12.60
CA MET A 149 36.20 21.36 12.13
C MET A 149 35.02 20.43 12.48
N PRO A 150 33.84 21.00 12.80
CA PRO A 150 32.63 20.22 12.99
C PRO A 150 32.47 19.25 11.83
N ALA A 151 32.49 17.95 12.15
CA ALA A 151 32.29 16.90 11.18
C ALA A 151 30.94 17.15 10.50
N GLU A 152 31.02 17.72 9.30
CA GLU A 152 29.96 17.63 8.31
C GLU A 152 29.54 16.16 8.22
N PRO A 153 28.24 15.87 8.06
CA PRO A 153 27.68 14.55 8.21
C PRO A 153 28.18 13.62 7.10
N GLN A 154 29.28 12.92 7.37
CA GLN A 154 29.95 12.01 6.44
C GLN A 154 29.77 10.53 6.81
N MET A 155 28.88 10.20 7.75
CA MET A 155 28.61 8.82 8.19
C MET A 155 27.15 8.37 7.99
N ALA A 156 26.52 8.84 6.92
CA ALA A 156 25.38 8.19 6.30
C ALA A 156 25.57 8.27 4.79
N GLU A 157 26.43 7.39 4.24
CA GLU A 157 26.45 7.10 2.81
C GLU A 157 25.02 6.88 2.33
N ALA A 158 24.57 7.83 1.52
CA ALA A 158 23.18 8.15 1.30
C ALA A 158 22.41 6.98 0.71
N ALA A 159 21.58 6.33 1.53
CA ALA A 159 20.36 5.74 1.01
C ALA A 159 19.59 6.88 0.35
N LEU A 160 19.71 7.05 -0.98
CA LEU A 160 19.02 8.11 -1.70
C LEU A 160 17.57 8.13 -1.21
N THR A 161 17.15 9.28 -0.70
CA THR A 161 15.78 9.50 -0.28
C THR A 161 14.84 9.22 -1.44
N LEU A 162 13.59 8.88 -1.15
CA LEU A 162 12.56 8.67 -2.19
C LEU A 162 12.53 9.85 -3.18
N ALA A 163 12.63 11.08 -2.67
CA ALA A 163 12.66 12.30 -3.46
C ALA A 163 13.89 12.39 -4.40
N GLU A 164 15.08 12.02 -3.92
CA GLU A 164 16.29 12.01 -4.75
C GLU A 164 16.23 10.92 -5.83
N ARG A 165 15.68 9.75 -5.51
CA ARG A 165 15.42 8.69 -6.48
C ARG A 165 14.45 9.16 -7.56
N ILE A 166 13.36 9.83 -7.17
CA ILE A 166 12.41 10.42 -8.12
C ILE A 166 13.12 11.42 -9.04
N ARG A 167 13.91 12.35 -8.48
CA ARG A 167 14.68 13.32 -9.27
C ARG A 167 15.70 12.66 -10.21
N ALA A 168 16.36 11.60 -9.77
CA ALA A 168 17.29 10.83 -10.60
C ALA A 168 16.55 10.16 -11.77
N THR A 169 15.38 9.59 -11.52
CA THR A 169 14.54 9.00 -12.57
C THR A 169 14.03 10.05 -13.55
N THR A 170 13.60 11.22 -13.09
CA THR A 170 13.20 12.33 -13.98
C THR A 170 14.33 12.74 -14.92
N ARG A 171 15.55 12.89 -14.41
CA ARG A 171 16.74 13.19 -15.25
C ARG A 171 17.05 12.08 -16.24
N TRP A 172 16.85 10.82 -15.86
CA TRP A 172 16.99 9.69 -16.76
C TRP A 172 15.91 9.73 -17.86
N LEU A 173 14.65 9.99 -17.52
CA LEU A 173 13.55 10.13 -18.48
C LEU A 173 13.77 11.26 -19.50
N GLU A 174 14.47 12.33 -19.15
CA GLU A 174 14.80 13.41 -20.08
C GLU A 174 15.85 13.00 -21.13
N ARG A 175 16.80 12.14 -20.75
CA ARG A 175 17.93 11.73 -21.60
C ARG A 175 17.66 10.46 -22.40
N THR A 176 16.80 9.59 -21.90
CA THR A 176 16.54 8.27 -22.48
C THR A 176 15.58 8.37 -23.67
N PRO A 177 15.85 7.68 -24.78
CA PRO A 177 14.94 7.62 -25.93
C PRO A 177 13.60 6.98 -25.57
N ASP A 178 12.52 7.45 -26.20
CA ASP A 178 11.16 6.91 -26.00
C ASP A 178 11.01 5.45 -26.45
N SER A 179 11.95 4.97 -27.28
CA SER A 179 12.05 3.61 -27.79
C SER A 179 12.59 2.60 -26.76
N HIS A 180 13.12 3.07 -25.63
CA HIS A 180 13.59 2.19 -24.56
C HIS A 180 12.42 1.62 -23.75
N TYR A 181 12.67 0.49 -23.10
CA TYR A 181 11.73 -0.28 -22.32
C TYR A 181 12.23 -0.46 -20.89
N PHE A 182 11.30 -0.54 -19.95
CA PHE A 182 11.57 -0.81 -18.54
C PHE A 182 10.58 -1.85 -18.03
N VAL A 183 10.95 -2.53 -16.95
CA VAL A 183 10.06 -3.46 -16.24
C VAL A 183 9.39 -2.71 -15.09
N GLN A 184 8.06 -2.58 -15.13
CA GLN A 184 7.32 -2.03 -14.00
C GLN A 184 7.21 -3.11 -12.92
N LEU A 185 7.71 -2.81 -11.73
CA LEU A 185 7.64 -3.72 -10.58
C LEU A 185 6.43 -3.40 -9.71
N LEU A 186 6.24 -2.15 -9.29
CA LEU A 186 5.18 -1.76 -8.35
C LEU A 186 4.52 -0.45 -8.78
N VAL A 187 3.21 -0.31 -8.59
CA VAL A 187 2.49 0.98 -8.73
C VAL A 187 1.55 1.13 -7.53
N VAL A 188 1.71 2.20 -6.76
CA VAL A 188 0.89 2.53 -5.60
C VAL A 188 0.45 3.99 -5.65
N ASP A 189 -0.51 4.37 -4.81
CA ASP A 189 -0.92 5.77 -4.67
C ASP A 189 0.21 6.60 -4.03
N ALA A 190 0.29 7.89 -4.35
CA ALA A 190 1.36 8.76 -3.87
C ALA A 190 1.42 8.92 -2.34
N GLY A 191 0.30 8.68 -1.64
CA GLY A 191 0.27 8.65 -0.18
C GLY A 191 0.90 7.39 0.45
N SER A 192 1.20 6.36 -0.34
CA SER A 192 1.77 5.09 0.12
C SER A 192 3.30 5.04 0.00
N GLU A 193 3.99 6.14 0.32
CA GLU A 193 5.46 6.23 0.24
C GLU A 193 6.17 5.13 1.04
N LYS A 194 5.63 4.79 2.21
CA LYS A 194 6.17 3.73 3.07
C LYS A 194 6.18 2.36 2.37
N GLU A 195 5.13 2.03 1.63
CA GLU A 195 5.04 0.78 0.89
C GLU A 195 6.08 0.69 -0.22
N VAL A 196 6.37 1.82 -0.88
CA VAL A 196 7.45 1.92 -1.88
C VAL A 196 8.81 1.68 -1.23
N LEU A 197 9.09 2.32 -0.10
CA LEU A 197 10.36 2.15 0.62
C LEU A 197 10.53 0.72 1.14
N ASP A 198 9.48 0.14 1.71
CA ASP A 198 9.48 -1.25 2.18
C ASP A 198 9.65 -2.25 1.02
N PHE A 199 9.08 -1.93 -0.15
CA PHE A 199 9.33 -2.71 -1.36
C PHE A 199 10.79 -2.62 -1.80
N ILE A 200 11.37 -1.42 -1.86
CA ILE A 200 12.78 -1.21 -2.23
C ILE A 200 13.71 -1.93 -1.27
N ALA A 201 13.47 -1.83 0.04
CA ALA A 201 14.28 -2.48 1.06
C ALA A 201 14.24 -4.01 0.93
N ARG A 202 13.07 -4.59 0.65
CA ARG A 202 12.94 -6.04 0.39
C ARG A 202 13.60 -6.44 -0.93
N SER A 203 13.43 -5.64 -1.97
CA SER A 203 14.04 -5.89 -3.29
C SER A 203 15.56 -5.74 -3.27
N ALA A 204 16.13 -4.95 -2.37
CA ALA A 204 17.58 -4.77 -2.24
C ALA A 204 18.35 -6.09 -2.01
N ALA A 205 17.69 -7.11 -1.46
CA ALA A 205 18.29 -8.42 -1.22
C ALA A 205 18.46 -9.27 -2.48
N VAL A 206 17.71 -8.96 -3.55
CA VAL A 206 17.62 -9.79 -4.77
C VAL A 206 17.96 -9.00 -6.04
N LEU A 207 17.81 -7.68 -6.00
CA LEU A 207 17.92 -6.79 -7.16
C LEU A 207 18.98 -5.72 -6.96
N ASP A 208 19.57 -5.30 -8.08
CA ASP A 208 20.47 -4.15 -8.10
C ASP A 208 19.70 -2.85 -7.88
N LEU A 209 19.99 -2.19 -6.76
CA LEU A 209 19.41 -0.90 -6.36
C LEU A 209 19.77 0.24 -7.32
N GLN A 210 20.83 0.12 -8.13
CA GLN A 210 21.18 1.12 -9.14
C GLN A 210 20.28 1.05 -10.37
N GLN A 211 19.76 -0.13 -10.69
CA GLN A 211 18.83 -0.32 -11.80
C GLN A 211 17.38 -0.03 -11.38
N LEU A 212 17.13 -0.02 -10.07
CA LEU A 212 15.83 0.27 -9.51
C LEU A 212 15.60 1.78 -9.40
N ARG A 213 14.56 2.24 -10.09
CA ARG A 213 14.19 3.66 -10.21
C ARG A 213 12.77 3.86 -9.73
N VAL A 214 12.49 5.03 -9.18
CA VAL A 214 11.14 5.41 -8.73
C VAL A 214 10.70 6.64 -9.50
N TYR A 215 9.49 6.63 -10.03
CA TYR A 215 8.87 7.80 -10.65
C TYR A 215 7.57 8.15 -9.95
N ARG A 216 7.18 9.43 -10.06
CA ARG A 216 5.86 9.92 -9.68
C ARG A 216 5.12 10.28 -10.96
N SER A 217 3.91 9.77 -11.13
CA SER A 217 3.05 10.11 -12.26
C SER A 217 1.70 10.63 -11.76
N ASN A 218 1.25 11.72 -12.35
CA ASN A 218 -0.12 12.21 -12.20
C ASN A 218 -0.87 11.88 -13.48
N LEU A 219 -1.62 10.77 -13.47
CA LEU A 219 -2.42 10.36 -14.61
C LEU A 219 -3.90 10.41 -14.22
N SER A 220 -4.69 11.18 -14.97
CA SER A 220 -6.14 11.34 -14.74
C SER A 220 -6.52 11.89 -13.35
N GLY A 221 -5.70 12.78 -12.78
CA GLY A 221 -5.93 13.38 -11.46
C GLY A 221 -5.69 12.42 -10.29
N GLN A 222 -4.99 11.31 -10.54
CA GLN A 222 -4.54 10.38 -9.52
C GLN A 222 -3.02 10.40 -9.50
N ASP A 223 -2.47 10.80 -8.35
CA ASP A 223 -1.04 10.86 -8.12
C ASP A 223 -0.55 9.49 -7.64
N ARG A 224 0.42 8.93 -8.36
CA ARG A 224 0.89 7.55 -8.17
C ARG A 224 2.41 7.51 -8.14
N LEU A 225 2.93 6.58 -7.35
CA LEU A 225 4.34 6.24 -7.29
C LEU A 225 4.55 4.89 -7.96
N GLY A 226 5.50 4.84 -8.88
CA GLY A 226 5.86 3.64 -9.62
C GLY A 226 7.32 3.26 -9.40
N VAL A 227 7.58 1.99 -9.11
CA VAL A 227 8.94 1.42 -9.08
C VAL A 227 9.19 0.67 -10.38
N ILE A 228 10.27 1.04 -11.07
CA ILE A 228 10.71 0.43 -12.33
C ILE A 228 12.09 -0.16 -12.18
N TYR A 229 12.39 -1.15 -13.01
CA TYR A 229 13.67 -1.83 -13.04
C TYR A 229 14.24 -1.87 -14.45
N GLY A 230 15.52 -1.54 -14.53
CA GLY A 230 16.31 -1.63 -15.74
C GLY A 230 15.97 -0.58 -16.80
N ASP A 231 16.82 -0.56 -17.82
CA ASP A 231 16.73 0.24 -19.02
C ASP A 231 17.12 -0.68 -20.19
N TYR A 232 16.18 -0.95 -21.09
CA TYR A 232 16.37 -1.93 -22.16
C TYR A 232 16.09 -1.31 -23.52
N PRO A 233 17.01 -1.44 -24.50
CA PRO A 233 16.83 -0.83 -25.82
C PRO A 233 15.78 -1.54 -26.68
N SER A 234 15.36 -2.75 -26.31
CA SER A 234 14.34 -3.51 -27.04
C SER A 234 13.38 -4.23 -26.09
N ARG A 235 12.15 -4.44 -26.56
CA ARG A 235 11.12 -5.18 -25.83
C ARG A 235 11.53 -6.62 -25.53
N GLU A 236 12.25 -7.26 -26.44
CA GLU A 236 12.74 -8.63 -26.27
C GLU A 236 13.70 -8.74 -25.08
N LYS A 237 14.66 -7.81 -24.97
CA LYS A 237 15.57 -7.74 -23.82
C LYS A 237 14.83 -7.46 -22.51
N ALA A 238 13.84 -6.57 -22.55
CA ALA A 238 13.00 -6.31 -21.39
C ALA A 238 12.15 -7.53 -20.97
N ASN A 239 11.63 -8.30 -21.93
CA ASN A 239 10.90 -9.55 -21.66
C ASN A 239 11.83 -10.64 -21.11
N ALA A 240 13.06 -10.76 -21.62
CA ALA A 240 14.06 -11.66 -21.08
C ALA A 240 14.43 -11.30 -19.63
N ALA A 241 14.57 -10.00 -19.35
CA ALA A 241 14.75 -9.51 -17.98
C ALA A 241 13.53 -9.80 -17.11
N LEU A 242 12.30 -9.57 -17.60
CA LEU A 242 11.07 -9.91 -16.88
C LEU A 242 11.00 -11.41 -16.54
N ALA A 243 11.44 -12.29 -17.45
CA ALA A 243 11.50 -13.73 -17.20
C ALA A 243 12.56 -14.09 -16.15
N ALA A 244 13.71 -13.41 -16.15
CA ALA A 244 14.76 -13.58 -15.14
C ALA A 244 14.34 -13.04 -13.77
N LEU A 245 13.50 -11.99 -13.75
CA LEU A 245 12.88 -11.38 -12.58
C LEU A 245 11.68 -12.20 -12.06
N GLY A 246 11.51 -13.47 -12.42
CA GLY A 246 10.34 -14.29 -12.04
C GLY A 246 9.81 -14.02 -10.61
N GLU A 247 8.48 -13.86 -10.48
CA GLU A 247 7.75 -13.40 -9.28
C GLU A 247 8.58 -12.68 -8.18
N VAL A 248 9.27 -11.57 -8.52
CA VAL A 248 9.92 -10.71 -7.49
C VAL A 248 8.94 -10.33 -6.36
N SER A 249 7.64 -10.29 -6.67
CA SER A 249 6.62 -10.14 -5.64
C SER A 249 5.28 -10.77 -6.06
N PRO A 250 4.65 -11.60 -5.20
CA PRO A 250 3.29 -12.09 -5.42
C PRO A 250 2.24 -10.96 -5.37
N ALA A 251 2.60 -9.78 -4.84
CA ALA A 251 1.71 -8.62 -4.72
C ALA A 251 1.60 -7.80 -6.02
N SER A 252 2.54 -7.97 -6.96
CA SER A 252 2.59 -7.14 -8.16
C SER A 252 2.95 -7.99 -9.38
N ARG A 253 2.04 -8.06 -10.36
CA ARG A 253 2.31 -8.68 -11.67
C ARG A 253 3.24 -7.77 -12.46
N PRO A 254 4.55 -8.05 -12.58
CA PRO A 254 5.46 -7.14 -13.24
C PRO A 254 5.20 -7.18 -14.75
N TYR A 255 5.29 -6.04 -15.42
CA TYR A 255 5.03 -5.96 -16.86
C TYR A 255 5.96 -4.97 -17.55
N VAL A 256 6.26 -5.23 -18.82
CA VAL A 256 7.12 -4.37 -19.64
C VAL A 256 6.33 -3.16 -20.17
N ARG A 257 6.94 -1.97 -20.07
CA ARG A 257 6.44 -0.73 -20.68
C ARG A 257 7.54 0.02 -21.41
N ALA A 258 7.14 0.86 -22.37
CA ALA A 258 8.02 1.78 -23.06
C ALA A 258 8.17 3.08 -22.27
N VAL A 259 9.35 3.70 -22.34
CA VAL A 259 9.69 4.98 -21.71
C VAL A 259 8.76 6.10 -22.17
N GLY A 260 8.37 6.12 -23.45
CA GLY A 260 7.44 7.13 -23.98
C GLY A 260 6.03 7.13 -23.36
N ARG A 261 5.68 6.18 -22.48
CA ARG A 261 4.41 6.19 -21.72
C ARG A 261 4.48 6.96 -20.41
N LEU A 262 5.69 7.32 -19.97
CA LEU A 262 5.94 8.08 -18.74
C LEU A 262 6.14 9.59 -19.00
N ARG A 263 6.19 10.00 -20.26
CA ARG A 263 6.23 11.39 -20.70
C ARG A 263 4.85 11.94 -21.00
#